data_AF-A0A955WU64-F1
#
_entry.id   AF-A0A955WU64-F1
#
_cell.length_a   1.000
_cell.length_b   1.000
_cell.length_c   1.000
_cell.angle_alpha   90.00
_cell.angle_beta   90.00
_cell.angle_gamma   90.00
#
_symmetry.space_group_name_H-M   'P 1'
#
loop_
_entity.id
_entity.type
_entity.pdbx_description
1 polymer ?
#
loop_
_entity_poly.entity_id
_entity_poly.type
_entity_poly.pdbx_seq_one_letter_code
_entity_poly.pdbx_strand_id
1 'polypeptide(L)' 'APRIPLDRLLVETDAPYLVPRSLRPKPRGGRNEPAFLPHIVEVIAQALGQPVAAVAAASTANAERLFGI' A
#
# COMPACT_ATOMS: atom_id res chain seq x y z
N ALA A 1 -19.31 1.24 -1.39
CA ALA A 1 -18.38 1.74 -0.36
C ALA A 1 -17.26 0.72 -0.13
N PRO A 2 -16.02 1.14 0.18
CA PRO A 2 -14.96 0.21 0.56
C PRO A 2 -15.40 -0.63 1.77
N ARG A 3 -15.12 -1.95 1.72
CA ARG A 3 -15.64 -2.94 2.69
C ARG A 3 -14.58 -3.47 3.66
N ILE A 4 -13.31 -3.12 3.46
CA ILE A 4 -12.21 -3.57 4.33
C ILE A 4 -12.07 -2.56 5.47
N PRO A 5 -12.24 -2.96 6.74
CA PRO A 5 -11.99 -2.08 7.88
C PRO A 5 -10.53 -1.61 7.92
N LEU A 6 -10.31 -0.33 8.25
CA LEU A 6 -8.97 0.26 8.22
C LEU A 6 -8.02 -0.38 9.26
N ASP A 7 -8.54 -0.81 10.41
CA ASP A 7 -7.84 -1.54 11.48
C ASP A 7 -7.55 -3.02 11.16
N ARG A 8 -7.94 -3.46 9.96
CA ARG A 8 -7.66 -4.81 9.43
C ARG A 8 -6.93 -4.79 8.09
N LEU A 9 -6.58 -3.61 7.59
CA LEU A 9 -5.88 -3.45 6.31
C LEU A 9 -4.37 -3.62 6.49
N LEU A 10 -3.77 -4.45 5.64
CA LEU A 10 -2.33 -4.53 5.40
C LEU A 10 -2.05 -4.12 3.95
N VAL A 11 -0.83 -3.63 3.69
CA VAL A 11 -0.41 -3.19 2.35
C VAL A 11 0.92 -3.84 2.01
N GLU A 12 1.03 -4.39 0.81
CA GLU A 12 2.23 -5.03 0.30
C GLU A 12 2.43 -4.71 -1.19
N THR A 13 3.64 -4.98 -1.71
CA THR A 13 3.94 -4.82 -3.13
C THR A 13 3.82 -6.11 -3.93
N ASP A 14 3.98 -7.28 -3.29
CA ASP A 14 4.20 -8.57 -3.97
C ASP A 14 5.37 -8.54 -4.97
N ALA A 15 6.39 -7.72 -4.68
CA ALA A 15 7.59 -7.64 -5.51
C ALA A 15 8.28 -9.02 -5.61
N PRO A 16 8.74 -9.45 -6.81
CA PRO A 16 8.98 -8.64 -8.01
C PRO A 16 7.77 -8.49 -8.96
N TYR A 17 6.59 -8.97 -8.59
CA TYR A 17 5.38 -9.01 -9.41
C TYR A 17 4.48 -7.79 -9.19
N LEU A 18 3.41 -7.67 -9.98
CA LEU A 18 2.33 -6.69 -9.77
C LEU A 18 2.75 -5.20 -9.78
N VAL A 19 3.60 -4.78 -10.72
CA VAL A 19 3.94 -3.35 -10.89
C VAL A 19 2.66 -2.49 -10.98
N PRO A 20 2.50 -1.46 -10.12
CA PRO A 20 1.31 -0.62 -10.15
C PRO A 20 1.11 0.02 -11.53
N ARG A 21 -0.08 -0.16 -12.12
CA ARG A 21 -0.38 0.34 -13.48
C ARG A 21 -0.39 1.87 -13.55
N SER A 22 -0.69 2.56 -12.45
CA SER A 22 -0.65 4.02 -12.34
C SER A 22 0.75 4.60 -12.10
N LEU A 23 1.75 3.81 -11.71
CA LEU A 23 3.11 4.29 -11.44
C LEU A 23 3.75 4.92 -12.68
N ARG A 24 4.37 6.10 -12.52
CA ARG A 24 5.10 6.85 -13.55
C ARG A 24 6.38 7.47 -12.95
N PRO A 25 7.53 7.40 -13.63
CA PRO A 25 7.79 6.58 -14.83
C PRO A 25 7.64 5.08 -14.53
N LYS A 26 7.53 4.26 -15.57
CA LYS A 26 7.49 2.80 -15.39
C LYS A 26 8.88 2.27 -15.02
N PRO A 27 8.99 1.35 -14.03
CA PRO A 27 10.26 0.74 -13.70
C PRO A 27 10.79 -0.08 -14.87
N ARG A 28 12.12 -0.07 -15.03
CA ARG A 28 12.78 -0.77 -16.14
C ARG A 28 12.50 -2.27 -16.06
N GLY A 29 12.16 -2.88 -17.18
CA GLY A 29 11.86 -4.31 -17.25
C GLY A 29 10.55 -4.73 -16.55
N GLY A 30 9.72 -3.78 -16.10
CA GLY A 30 8.43 -4.11 -15.49
C GLY A 30 8.56 -4.87 -14.17
N ARG A 31 9.69 -4.72 -13.46
CA ARG A 31 9.91 -5.31 -12.14
C ARG A 31 9.34 -4.40 -11.06
N ASN A 32 8.55 -4.98 -10.14
CA ASN A 32 8.07 -4.26 -8.96
C ASN A 32 9.11 -4.34 -7.84
N GLU A 33 9.09 -3.36 -6.95
CA GLU A 33 10.05 -3.25 -5.84
C GLU A 33 9.33 -2.73 -4.58
N PRO A 34 9.79 -3.12 -3.37
CA PRO A 34 9.25 -2.59 -2.12
C PRO A 34 9.24 -1.05 -2.04
N ALA A 35 10.17 -0.38 -2.74
CA ALA A 35 10.24 1.07 -2.82
C ALA A 35 8.97 1.72 -3.44
N PHE A 36 8.14 0.95 -4.14
CA PHE A 36 6.88 1.44 -4.73
C PHE A 36 5.67 1.29 -3.78
N LEU A 37 5.86 0.79 -2.55
CA LEU A 37 4.80 0.70 -1.54
C LEU A 37 4.12 2.05 -1.25
N PRO A 38 4.82 3.21 -1.16
CA PRO A 38 4.16 4.51 -0.95
C PRO A 38 3.13 4.85 -2.02
N HIS A 39 3.43 4.56 -3.30
CA HIS A 39 2.48 4.76 -4.41
C HIS A 39 1.22 3.90 -4.25
N ILE A 40 1.34 2.68 -3.72
CA ILE A 40 0.20 1.81 -3.44
C ILE A 40 -0.66 2.42 -2.31
N VAL A 41 -0.02 2.91 -1.24
CA VAL A 41 -0.71 3.57 -0.12
C VAL A 41 -1.46 4.82 -0.58
N GLU A 42 -0.88 5.63 -1.47
CA GLU A 42 -1.55 6.80 -2.06
C GLU A 42 -2.83 6.43 -2.81
N VAL A 43 -2.77 5.38 -3.65
CA VAL A 43 -3.95 4.90 -4.40
C VAL A 43 -5.02 4.35 -3.46
N ILE A 44 -4.63 3.62 -2.41
CA ILE A 44 -5.56 3.12 -1.39
C ILE A 44 -6.23 4.29 -0.66
N ALA A 45 -5.45 5.29 -0.24
CA ALA A 45 -5.95 6.46 0.47
C ALA A 45 -6.98 7.24 -0.36
N GLN A 46 -6.73 7.42 -1.65
CA GLN A 46 -7.70 7.99 -2.59
C GLN A 46 -8.99 7.17 -2.66
N ALA A 47 -8.89 5.84 -2.76
CA ALA A 47 -10.06 4.95 -2.80
C ALA A 47 -10.88 4.95 -1.50
N LEU A 48 -10.23 5.17 -0.36
CA LEU A 48 -10.86 5.27 0.97
C LEU A 48 -11.35 6.67 1.32
N GLY A 49 -10.96 7.70 0.57
CA GLY A 49 -11.23 9.10 0.93
C GLY A 49 -10.54 9.51 2.23
N GLN A 50 -9.34 8.98 2.49
CA GLN A 50 -8.57 9.20 3.72
C GLN A 50 -7.24 9.90 3.43
N PRO A 51 -6.64 10.60 4.41
CA PRO A 51 -5.27 11.09 4.27
C PRO A 51 -4.26 9.93 4.12
N VAL A 52 -3.27 10.09 3.25
CA VAL A 52 -2.19 9.09 3.05
C VAL A 52 -1.53 8.71 4.37
N ALA A 53 -1.22 9.72 5.21
CA ALA A 53 -0.62 9.51 6.52
C ALA A 53 -1.48 8.67 7.47
N ALA A 54 -2.81 8.80 7.40
CA ALA A 54 -3.72 8.02 8.23
C ALA A 54 -3.74 6.55 7.80
N VAL A 55 -3.74 6.28 6.50
CA VAL A 55 -3.69 4.90 5.97
C VAL A 55 -2.34 4.26 6.28
N ALA A 56 -1.23 5.00 6.10
CA ALA A 56 0.10 4.53 6.43
C ALA A 56 0.24 4.18 7.93
N ALA A 57 -0.23 5.06 8.82
CA ALA A 57 -0.18 4.82 10.26
C ALA A 57 -1.01 3.59 10.66
N ALA A 58 -2.24 3.47 10.13
CA ALA A 58 -3.10 2.34 10.44
C ALA A 58 -2.54 1.01 9.92
N SER A 59 -2.06 0.95 8.68
CA SER A 59 -1.49 -0.29 8.13
C SER A 59 -0.19 -0.69 8.82
N THR A 60 0.61 0.27 9.26
CA THR A 60 1.82 0.02 10.07
C THR A 60 1.46 -0.57 11.43
N ALA A 61 0.55 0.07 12.19
CA ALA A 61 0.10 -0.43 13.48
C ALA A 61 -0.56 -1.83 13.37
N ASN A 62 -1.26 -2.10 12.27
CA ASN A 62 -1.82 -3.42 12.00
C ASN A 62 -0.73 -4.47 11.76
N ALA A 63 0.33 -4.12 11.03
CA ALA A 63 1.46 -5.02 10.78
C ALA A 63 2.23 -5.28 12.08
N GLU A 64 2.56 -4.25 12.85
CA GLU A 64 3.20 -4.36 14.18
C GLU A 64 2.41 -5.28 15.11
N ARG A 65 1.09 -5.07 15.21
CA ARG A 65 0.21 -5.90 16.02
C ARG A 65 0.12 -7.35 15.54
N LEU A 66 0.12 -7.59 14.22
CA LEU A 66 0.02 -8.94 13.66
C LEU A 66 1.32 -9.71 13.81
N PHE A 67 2.46 -9.07 13.54
CA PHE A 67 3.77 -9.71 13.50
C PHE A 67 4.54 -9.62 14.83
N GLY A 68 4.08 -8.80 15.78
CA GLY A 68 4.70 -8.63 17.10
C GLY A 68 6.05 -7.92 17.04
N ILE A 69 6.15 -6.91 16.18
CA ILE A 69 7.36 -6.07 15.98
C ILE A 69 7.13 -4.64 16.45
#